data_AF-A0A957BP14-F1
#
_entry.id   AF-A0A957BP14-F1
#
_cell.length_a   1.000
_cell.length_b   1.000
_cell.length_c   1.000
_cell.angle_alpha   90.00
_cell.angle_beta   90.00
_cell.angle_gamma   90.00
#
_symmetry.space_group_name_H-M   'P 1'
#
loop_
_entity.id
_entity.type
_entity.pdbx_description
1 polymer ?
#
loop_
_entity_poly.entity_id
_entity_poly.type
_entity_poly.pdbx_seq_one_letter_code
_entity_poly.pdbx_strand_id
1 'polypeptide(L)'
;MDYNAKLREAKLLIDQGMYNQAVTTLGNVLENLYIDLYTRIKNGLNRKQEQQLGQRELDFTANSDRVAREKGFAGLTLGGKTKFFHENRLVEEGERILGRPLPQFKAFDPRLFRDIRNEVTHGREDIVSEDEAELYYRQIRLLLLEVGFIERKKQTQEVVAVGGLRSWKENGVIPHDAILGGNLKMD
;
A
#
# COMPACT_ATOMS: atom_id res chain seq x y z
N MET A 1 -4.35 12.44 -7.78
CA MET A 1 -5.61 11.69 -7.99
C MET A 1 -6.51 11.80 -6.75
N ASP A 2 -7.85 11.68 -6.84
CA ASP A 2 -8.69 11.48 -5.65
C ASP A 2 -8.67 10.00 -5.23
N TYR A 3 -7.77 9.69 -4.29
CA TYR A 3 -7.57 8.33 -3.80
C TYR A 3 -8.77 7.79 -3.00
N ASN A 4 -9.51 8.64 -2.29
CA ASN A 4 -10.68 8.20 -1.52
C ASN A 4 -11.83 7.81 -2.44
N ALA A 5 -12.04 8.55 -3.53
CA ALA A 5 -13.02 8.18 -4.55
C ALA A 5 -12.64 6.85 -5.22
N LYS A 6 -11.37 6.69 -5.63
CA LYS A 6 -10.92 5.47 -6.30
C LYS A 6 -10.91 4.23 -5.42
N LEU A 7 -10.60 4.36 -4.13
CA LEU A 7 -10.77 3.23 -3.20
C LEU A 7 -12.25 2.88 -2.98
N ARG A 8 -13.16 3.86 -2.94
CA ARG A 8 -14.60 3.57 -2.85
C ARG A 8 -15.12 2.84 -4.09
N GLU A 9 -14.69 3.28 -5.27
CA GLU A 9 -14.98 2.62 -6.54
C GLU A 9 -14.47 1.18 -6.55
N ALA A 10 -13.21 0.95 -6.18
CA ALA A 10 -12.66 -0.40 -6.08
C ALA A 10 -13.44 -1.29 -5.09
N LYS A 11 -13.85 -0.75 -3.93
CA LYS A 11 -14.64 -1.52 -2.96
C LYS A 11 -16.03 -1.88 -3.51
N LEU A 12 -16.69 -0.95 -4.19
CA LEU A 12 -17.97 -1.20 -4.85
C LEU A 12 -17.86 -2.34 -5.88
N LEU A 13 -16.79 -2.36 -6.67
CA LEU A 13 -16.54 -3.42 -7.64
C LEU A 13 -16.37 -4.78 -6.95
N ILE A 14 -15.67 -4.83 -5.82
CA ILE A 14 -15.54 -6.06 -5.00
C ILE A 14 -16.92 -6.49 -4.48
N ASP A 15 -17.69 -5.57 -3.91
CA ASP A 15 -19.02 -5.86 -3.35
C ASP A 15 -20.01 -6.35 -4.42
N GLN A 16 -19.78 -6.01 -5.68
CA GLN A 16 -20.58 -6.43 -6.85
C GLN A 16 -20.07 -7.71 -7.52
N GLY A 17 -19.02 -8.35 -6.97
CA GLY A 17 -18.42 -9.55 -7.57
C GLY A 17 -17.55 -9.27 -8.80
N MET A 18 -17.24 -8.01 -9.11
CA MET A 18 -16.45 -7.59 -10.28
C MET A 18 -14.95 -7.52 -9.95
N TYR A 19 -14.36 -8.64 -9.53
CA TYR A 19 -13.00 -8.69 -8.95
C TYR A 19 -11.90 -8.29 -9.94
N ASN A 20 -11.96 -8.75 -11.18
CA ASN A 20 -11.00 -8.38 -12.23
C ASN A 20 -10.98 -6.85 -12.46
N GLN A 21 -12.15 -6.21 -12.45
CA GLN A 21 -12.28 -4.76 -12.61
C GLN A 21 -11.78 -4.03 -11.36
N ALA A 22 -12.05 -4.57 -10.17
CA ALA A 22 -11.53 -4.04 -8.93
C ALA A 22 -10.00 -4.02 -8.92
N VAL A 23 -9.34 -5.14 -9.28
CA VAL A 23 -7.88 -5.22 -9.38
C VAL A 23 -7.34 -4.27 -10.45
N THR A 24 -8.00 -4.15 -11.60
CA THR A 24 -7.60 -3.16 -12.62
C THR A 24 -7.64 -1.73 -12.07
N THR A 25 -8.72 -1.36 -11.38
CA THR A 25 -8.88 -0.05 -10.73
C THR A 25 -7.79 0.18 -9.67
N LEU A 26 -7.54 -0.82 -8.82
CA LEU A 26 -6.49 -0.80 -7.81
C LEU A 26 -5.09 -0.64 -8.43
N GLY A 27 -4.87 -1.18 -9.62
CA GLY A 27 -3.59 -1.07 -10.33
C GLY A 27 -3.32 0.33 -10.81
N ASN A 28 -4.35 1.00 -11.30
CA ASN A 28 -4.28 2.41 -11.64
C ASN A 28 -4.01 3.26 -10.39
N VAL A 29 -4.62 2.93 -9.25
CA VAL A 29 -4.35 3.59 -7.97
C VAL A 29 -2.88 3.43 -7.57
N LEU A 30 -2.33 2.22 -7.66
CA LEU A 30 -0.95 1.94 -7.32
C LEU A 30 0.04 2.66 -8.25
N GLU A 31 -0.22 2.68 -9.56
CA GLU A 31 0.61 3.44 -10.51
C GLU A 31 0.65 4.93 -10.21
N ASN A 32 -0.52 5.53 -9.92
CA ASN A 32 -0.60 6.94 -9.55
C ASN A 32 0.06 7.22 -8.20
N LEU A 33 -0.06 6.29 -7.25
CA LEU A 33 0.62 6.38 -5.96
C LEU A 33 2.14 6.48 -6.13
N TYR A 34 2.76 5.67 -7.00
CA TYR A 34 4.20 5.78 -7.29
C TYR A 34 4.55 7.12 -7.95
N ILE A 35 3.72 7.63 -8.85
CA ILE A 35 3.94 8.93 -9.52
C ILE A 35 3.87 10.07 -8.50
N ASP A 36 2.78 10.15 -7.74
CA ASP A 36 2.58 11.21 -6.76
C ASP A 36 3.64 11.16 -5.65
N LEU A 37 4.05 9.95 -5.21
CA LEU A 37 5.14 9.78 -4.26
C LEU A 37 6.49 10.22 -4.84
N TYR A 38 6.79 9.86 -6.09
CA TYR A 38 8.00 10.30 -6.77
C TYR A 38 8.06 11.84 -6.86
N THR A 39 6.98 12.47 -7.30
CA THR A 39 6.89 13.94 -7.37
C THR A 39 7.06 14.58 -6.00
N ARG A 40 6.44 14.00 -4.96
CA ARG A 40 6.58 14.51 -3.59
C ARG A 40 8.01 14.40 -3.06
N ILE A 41 8.68 13.28 -3.34
CA ILE A 41 10.11 13.09 -3.03
C ILE A 41 10.94 14.13 -3.77
N LYS A 42 10.77 14.24 -5.09
CA LYS A 42 11.52 15.17 -5.93
C LYS A 42 11.40 16.62 -5.43
N ASN A 43 10.20 17.05 -5.07
CA ASN A 43 9.95 18.39 -4.55
C ASN A 43 10.54 18.65 -3.16
N GLY A 44 10.84 17.59 -2.39
CA GLY A 44 11.48 17.69 -1.07
C GLY A 44 13.01 17.64 -1.12
N LEU A 45 13.61 17.43 -2.29
CA LEU A 45 15.06 17.36 -2.46
C LEU A 45 15.67 18.76 -2.61
N ASN A 46 16.95 18.88 -2.24
CA ASN A 46 17.72 20.08 -2.59
C ASN A 46 18.11 20.06 -4.08
N ARG A 47 18.46 21.22 -4.65
CA ARG A 47 18.77 21.36 -6.08
C ARG A 47 19.82 20.39 -6.62
N LYS A 48 20.84 20.06 -5.82
CA LYS A 48 21.90 19.12 -6.22
C LYS A 48 21.37 17.68 -6.26
N GLN A 49 20.60 17.28 -5.25
CA GLN A 49 19.95 15.97 -5.20
C GLN A 49 18.91 15.81 -6.30
N GLU A 50 18.14 16.86 -6.59
CA GLU A 50 17.17 16.87 -7.67
C GLU A 50 17.85 16.66 -9.04
N GLN A 51 18.98 17.34 -9.30
CA GLN A 51 19.76 17.14 -10.52
C GLN A 51 20.30 15.71 -10.63
N GLN A 52 20.81 15.15 -9.53
CA GLN A 52 21.28 13.77 -9.50
C GLN A 52 20.15 12.78 -9.78
N LEU A 53 18.97 12.98 -9.15
CA LEU A 53 17.81 12.12 -9.39
C LEU A 53 17.30 12.25 -10.83
N GLY A 54 17.27 13.46 -11.38
CA GLY A 54 16.93 13.70 -12.78
C GLY A 54 17.88 13.01 -13.75
N GLN A 55 19.18 13.01 -13.47
CA GLN A 55 20.14 12.26 -14.30
C GLN A 55 19.89 10.75 -14.22
N ARG A 56 19.65 10.21 -13.02
CA ARG A 56 19.33 8.78 -12.85
C ARG A 56 18.02 8.40 -13.56
N GLU A 57 17.03 9.28 -13.55
CA GLU A 57 15.77 9.13 -14.31
C GLU A 57 16.04 9.04 -15.81
N LEU A 58 16.87 9.93 -16.35
CA LEU A 58 17.27 9.90 -17.77
C LEU A 58 18.02 8.62 -18.12
N ASP A 59 19.02 8.24 -17.31
CA ASP A 59 19.82 7.03 -17.56
C ASP A 59 18.95 5.76 -17.51
N PHE A 60 17.99 5.70 -16.59
CA PHE A 60 17.08 4.56 -16.45
C PHE A 60 16.09 4.48 -17.63
N THR A 61 15.57 5.62 -18.07
CA THR A 61 14.57 5.69 -19.15
C THR A 61 15.19 5.61 -20.54
N ALA A 62 16.49 5.91 -20.71
CA ALA A 62 17.20 5.87 -21.99
C ALA A 62 17.09 4.52 -22.71
N ASN A 63 17.12 3.42 -21.95
CA ASN A 63 17.00 2.05 -22.47
C ASN A 63 15.59 1.47 -22.36
N SER A 64 14.61 2.28 -21.95
CA SER A 64 13.21 1.88 -21.79
C SER A 64 12.40 2.14 -23.08
N ASP A 65 11.11 1.82 -23.05
CA ASP A 65 10.22 2.05 -24.19
C ASP A 65 10.11 3.54 -24.58
N ARG A 66 9.48 3.80 -25.73
CA ARG A 66 9.30 5.18 -26.23
C ARG A 66 8.57 6.08 -25.23
N VAL A 67 7.58 5.55 -24.51
CA VAL A 67 6.74 6.32 -23.59
C VAL A 67 7.55 6.76 -22.37
N ALA A 68 8.38 5.87 -21.83
CA ALA A 68 9.32 6.17 -20.75
C ALA A 68 10.37 7.20 -21.15
N ARG A 69 10.88 7.15 -22.40
CA ARG A 69 11.82 8.17 -22.90
C ARG A 69 11.18 9.55 -23.04
N GLU A 70 9.91 9.62 -23.43
CA GLU A 70 9.19 10.89 -23.61
C GLU A 70 8.67 11.48 -22.29
N LYS A 71 8.16 10.63 -21.39
CA LYS A 71 7.48 11.04 -20.15
C LYS A 71 8.31 10.83 -18.89
N GLY A 72 9.55 10.36 -19.01
CA GLY A 72 10.41 10.03 -17.88
C GLY A 72 9.80 8.95 -16.98
N PHE A 73 9.91 9.13 -15.67
CA PHE A 73 9.41 8.22 -14.65
C PHE A 73 7.91 7.93 -14.80
N ALA A 74 7.10 8.94 -15.15
CA ALA A 74 5.66 8.77 -15.32
C ALA A 74 5.32 7.77 -16.44
N GLY A 75 6.15 7.69 -17.47
CA GLY A 75 5.99 6.79 -18.61
C GLY A 75 6.39 5.34 -18.36
N LEU A 76 7.07 5.03 -17.25
CA LEU A 76 7.46 3.66 -16.92
C LEU A 76 6.25 2.76 -16.67
N THR A 77 6.35 1.47 -16.94
CA THR A 77 5.35 0.49 -16.46
C THR A 77 5.39 0.40 -14.92
N LEU A 78 4.36 -0.17 -14.28
CA LEU A 78 4.38 -0.42 -12.82
C LEU A 78 5.64 -1.18 -12.37
N GLY A 79 6.08 -2.17 -13.16
CA GLY A 79 7.33 -2.90 -12.91
C GLY A 79 8.56 -2.00 -13.03
N GLY A 80 8.60 -1.12 -14.04
CA GLY A 80 9.66 -0.12 -14.19
C GLY A 80 9.71 0.88 -13.04
N LYS A 81 8.55 1.39 -12.60
CA LYS A 81 8.43 2.31 -11.45
C LYS A 81 8.95 1.68 -10.16
N THR A 82 8.56 0.43 -9.90
CA THR A 82 9.04 -0.34 -8.74
C THR A 82 10.54 -0.52 -8.78
N LYS A 83 11.07 -0.97 -9.93
CA LYS A 83 12.51 -1.19 -10.11
C LYS A 83 13.30 0.10 -9.90
N PHE A 84 12.82 1.20 -10.45
CA PHE A 84 13.44 2.52 -10.25
C PHE A 84 13.46 2.93 -8.78
N PHE A 85 12.35 2.75 -8.06
CA PHE A 85 12.26 3.04 -6.62
C PHE A 85 13.29 2.25 -5.81
N HIS A 86 13.43 0.96 -6.11
CA HIS A 86 14.38 0.09 -5.42
C HIS A 86 15.84 0.43 -5.74
N GLU A 87 16.20 0.55 -7.03
CA GLU A 87 17.58 0.84 -7.44
C GLU A 87 18.08 2.22 -6.98
N ASN A 88 17.16 3.18 -6.83
CA ASN A 88 17.49 4.54 -6.42
C ASN A 88 17.26 4.81 -4.93
N ARG A 89 16.86 3.81 -4.13
CA ARG A 89 16.57 3.94 -2.70
C ARG A 89 15.60 5.08 -2.39
N LEU A 90 14.55 5.18 -3.22
CA LEU A 90 13.57 6.27 -3.11
C LEU A 90 12.67 6.12 -1.89
N VAL A 91 12.50 4.91 -1.37
CA VAL A 91 11.69 4.70 -0.16
C VAL A 91 12.41 5.32 1.04
N GLU A 92 13.72 5.14 1.16
CA GLU A 92 14.55 5.74 2.20
C GLU A 92 14.61 7.27 2.10
N GLU A 93 14.72 7.81 0.88
CA GLU A 93 14.61 9.25 0.65
C GLU A 93 13.21 9.77 1.00
N GLY A 94 12.17 8.99 0.68
CA GLY A 94 10.79 9.26 1.08
C GLY A 94 10.62 9.32 2.59
N GLU A 95 11.20 8.39 3.35
CA GLU A 95 11.16 8.42 4.82
C GLU A 95 11.78 9.70 5.39
N ARG A 96 12.95 10.08 4.84
CA ARG A 96 13.68 11.29 5.24
C ARG A 96 12.87 12.57 4.96
N ILE A 97 12.25 12.66 3.79
CA ILE A 97 11.50 13.84 3.34
C ILE A 97 10.13 13.93 4.02
N LEU A 98 9.45 12.79 4.18
CA LEU A 98 8.13 12.72 4.81
C LEU A 98 8.19 12.74 6.34
N GLY A 99 9.38 12.58 6.91
CA GLY A 99 9.61 12.57 8.36
C GLY A 99 8.90 11.40 9.07
N ARG A 100 8.73 10.27 8.38
CA ARG A 100 8.01 9.09 8.91
C ARG A 100 8.56 7.79 8.33
N PRO A 101 8.50 6.68 9.07
CA PRO A 101 8.90 5.39 8.53
C PRO A 101 7.88 4.90 7.49
N LEU A 102 8.36 4.18 6.48
CA LEU A 102 7.56 3.60 5.38
C LEU A 102 7.69 2.06 5.33
N PRO A 103 7.42 1.32 6.44
CA PRO A 103 7.61 -0.12 6.49
C PRO A 103 6.73 -0.91 5.52
N GLN A 104 5.48 -0.47 5.27
CA GLN A 104 4.58 -1.15 4.35
C GLN A 104 5.11 -1.03 2.92
N PHE A 105 5.57 0.16 2.52
CA PHE A 105 6.21 0.35 1.22
C PHE A 105 7.49 -0.47 1.02
N LYS A 106 8.29 -0.68 2.08
CA LYS A 106 9.47 -1.54 2.02
C LYS A 106 9.13 -3.03 1.90
N ALA A 107 8.07 -3.46 2.60
CA ALA A 107 7.63 -4.85 2.60
C ALA A 107 6.76 -5.20 1.38
N PHE A 108 6.21 -4.21 0.69
CA PHE A 108 5.29 -4.41 -0.41
C PHE A 108 6.00 -4.97 -1.64
N ASP A 109 5.56 -6.15 -2.09
CA ASP A 109 5.99 -6.75 -3.34
C ASP A 109 4.91 -6.59 -4.43
N PRO A 110 5.11 -5.72 -5.43
CA PRO A 110 4.16 -5.51 -6.51
C PRO A 110 4.19 -6.60 -7.59
N ARG A 111 5.06 -7.62 -7.49
CA ARG A 111 5.13 -8.71 -8.49
C ARG A 111 3.80 -9.43 -8.62
N LEU A 112 3.22 -9.85 -7.50
CA LEU A 112 1.92 -10.51 -7.45
C LEU A 112 0.85 -9.66 -8.17
N PHE A 113 0.85 -8.37 -7.88
CA PHE A 113 -0.07 -7.40 -8.47
C PHE A 113 0.10 -7.28 -10.00
N ARG A 114 1.35 -7.18 -10.46
CA ARG A 114 1.68 -7.11 -11.89
C ARG A 114 1.27 -8.38 -12.62
N ASP A 115 1.54 -9.54 -12.04
CA ASP A 115 1.31 -10.82 -12.69
C ASP A 115 -0.20 -11.06 -12.82
N ILE A 116 -0.99 -10.83 -11.77
CA ILE A 116 -2.45 -10.91 -11.82
C ILE A 116 -3.04 -9.90 -12.81
N ARG A 117 -2.58 -8.64 -12.80
CA ARG A 117 -3.08 -7.65 -13.78
C ARG A 117 -2.78 -8.05 -15.22
N ASN A 118 -1.58 -8.58 -15.48
CA ASN A 118 -1.22 -9.05 -16.81
C ASN A 118 -2.14 -10.19 -17.25
N GLU A 119 -2.42 -11.14 -16.36
CA GLU A 119 -3.34 -12.24 -16.62
C GLU A 119 -4.77 -11.76 -16.91
N VAL A 120 -5.28 -10.81 -16.11
CA VAL A 120 -6.60 -10.17 -16.33
C VAL A 120 -6.66 -9.46 -17.68
N THR A 121 -5.59 -8.76 -18.06
CA THR A 121 -5.52 -8.03 -19.35
C THR A 121 -5.54 -8.99 -20.56
N HIS A 122 -5.06 -10.23 -20.38
CA HIS A 122 -5.06 -11.27 -21.41
C HIS A 122 -6.36 -12.09 -21.47
N GLY A 123 -7.42 -11.68 -20.74
CA GLY A 123 -8.79 -12.11 -21.03
C GLY A 123 -9.17 -13.50 -20.51
N ARG A 124 -8.49 -14.03 -19.50
CA ARG A 124 -9.05 -15.16 -18.75
C ARG A 124 -10.13 -14.62 -17.80
N GLU A 125 -11.34 -15.14 -17.91
CA GLU A 125 -12.41 -14.84 -16.95
C GLU A 125 -12.08 -15.45 -15.58
N ASP A 126 -12.54 -14.80 -14.50
CA ASP A 126 -12.49 -15.29 -13.12
C ASP A 126 -11.11 -15.70 -12.56
N ILE A 127 -10.04 -15.03 -12.96
CA ILE A 127 -8.70 -15.25 -12.39
C ILE A 127 -8.61 -14.79 -10.94
N VAL A 128 -9.31 -13.70 -10.61
CA VAL A 128 -9.21 -13.04 -9.32
C VAL A 128 -10.36 -13.48 -8.42
N SER A 129 -10.02 -14.09 -7.29
CA SER A 129 -10.96 -14.39 -6.21
C SER A 129 -11.32 -13.15 -5.39
N GLU A 130 -12.43 -13.23 -4.65
CA GLU A 130 -12.83 -12.19 -3.69
C GLU A 130 -11.71 -11.88 -2.68
N ASP A 131 -11.11 -12.93 -2.11
CA ASP A 131 -10.06 -12.83 -1.11
C ASP A 131 -8.82 -12.10 -1.64
N GLU A 132 -8.42 -12.37 -2.89
CA GLU A 132 -7.31 -11.68 -3.54
C GLU A 132 -7.64 -10.20 -3.78
N ALA A 133 -8.83 -9.90 -4.28
CA ALA A 133 -9.25 -8.52 -4.51
C ALA A 133 -9.30 -7.71 -3.20
N GLU A 134 -9.81 -8.31 -2.11
CA GLU A 134 -9.86 -7.70 -0.79
C GLU A 134 -8.46 -7.55 -0.17
N LEU A 135 -7.57 -8.53 -0.35
CA LEU A 135 -6.17 -8.42 0.05
C LEU A 135 -5.49 -7.23 -0.63
N TYR A 136 -5.63 -7.10 -1.95
CA TYR A 136 -5.06 -5.99 -2.70
C TYR A 136 -5.62 -4.65 -2.29
N TYR A 137 -6.94 -4.57 -2.10
CA TYR A 137 -7.61 -3.38 -1.60
C TYR A 137 -6.96 -2.93 -0.28
N ARG A 138 -6.77 -3.85 0.66
CA ARG A 138 -6.19 -3.56 1.98
C ARG A 138 -4.73 -3.14 1.88
N GLN A 139 -3.92 -3.83 1.08
CA GLN A 139 -2.50 -3.47 0.89
C GLN A 139 -2.36 -2.06 0.32
N ILE A 140 -3.06 -1.74 -0.77
CA ILE A 140 -2.98 -0.40 -1.40
C ILE A 140 -3.49 0.68 -0.45
N ARG A 141 -4.57 0.39 0.28
CA ARG A 141 -5.08 1.31 1.30
C ARG A 141 -4.04 1.56 2.40
N LEU A 142 -3.32 0.54 2.86
CA LEU A 142 -2.26 0.70 3.85
C LEU A 142 -1.11 1.56 3.32
N LEU A 143 -0.68 1.34 2.07
CA LEU A 143 0.35 2.17 1.44
C LEU A 143 -0.06 3.63 1.37
N LEU A 144 -1.30 3.92 0.94
CA LEU A 144 -1.84 5.28 0.85
C LEU A 144 -1.94 5.98 2.22
N LEU A 145 -2.31 5.23 3.26
CA LEU A 145 -2.31 5.73 4.64
C LEU A 145 -0.90 6.07 5.11
N GLU A 146 0.05 5.20 4.82
CA GLU A 146 1.44 5.33 5.27
C GLU A 146 2.09 6.60 4.69
N VAL A 147 1.94 6.84 3.39
CA VAL A 147 2.45 8.07 2.74
C VAL A 147 1.59 9.31 3.01
N GLY A 148 0.43 9.13 3.64
CA GLY A 148 -0.48 10.21 4.02
C GLY A 148 -1.26 10.81 2.84
N PHE A 149 -1.54 10.04 1.79
CA PHE A 149 -2.44 10.46 0.71
C PHE A 149 -3.92 10.24 1.04
N ILE A 150 -4.20 9.39 2.03
CA ILE A 150 -5.52 9.27 2.64
C ILE A 150 -5.38 9.31 4.15
N GLU A 151 -6.42 9.76 4.83
CA GLU A 151 -6.47 9.76 6.29
C GLU A 151 -7.08 8.47 6.81
N ARG A 152 -6.57 7.98 7.95
CA ARG A 152 -7.27 6.93 8.68
C ARG A 152 -8.58 7.55 9.13
N LYS A 153 -9.71 7.05 8.63
CA LYS A 153 -11.02 7.38 9.21
C LYS A 153 -10.87 7.20 10.72
N LYS A 154 -10.91 8.30 11.46
CA LYS A 154 -11.10 8.23 12.91
C LYS A 154 -12.39 7.44 13.05
N GLN A 155 -12.32 6.23 13.57
CA GLN A 155 -13.51 5.62 14.11
C GLN A 155 -13.95 6.61 15.19
N THR A 156 -14.92 7.44 14.86
CA THR A 156 -15.80 7.97 15.89
C THR A 156 -16.35 6.71 16.51
N GLN A 157 -15.76 6.29 17.63
CA GLN A 157 -16.38 5.31 18.49
C GLN A 157 -17.67 5.98 18.92
N GLU A 158 -18.75 5.77 18.16
CA GLU A 158 -20.05 5.65 18.79
C GLU A 158 -19.88 4.44 19.72
N VAL A 159 -19.58 4.74 20.97
CA VAL A 159 -19.69 3.80 22.06
C VAL A 159 -21.17 3.51 22.19
N VAL A 160 -21.70 2.68 21.28
CA VAL A 160 -22.93 1.95 21.56
C VAL A 160 -22.50 0.94 22.62
N ALA A 161 -22.68 1.33 23.88
CA ALA A 161 -22.45 0.49 25.03
C ALA A 161 -23.46 -0.67 25.04
N VAL A 162 -23.31 -1.62 24.13
CA VAL A 162 -23.94 -2.93 24.24
C VAL A 162 -22.93 -3.82 24.95
N GLY A 163 -23.02 -3.85 26.29
CA GLY A 163 -22.39 -4.86 27.15
C GLY A 163 -20.92 -5.13 26.86
N GLY A 164 -20.05 -4.15 27.17
CA GLY A 164 -18.61 -4.29 27.02
C GLY A 164 -18.09 -5.57 27.70
N LEU A 165 -17.34 -6.37 26.95
CA LEU A 165 -16.51 -7.44 27.49
C LEU A 165 -15.59 -6.84 28.55
N ARG A 166 -15.95 -7.05 29.82
CA ARG A 166 -15.16 -6.62 30.97
C ARG A 166 -13.88 -7.45 31.04
N SER A 167 -12.81 -6.81 31.45
CA SER A 167 -11.57 -7.52 31.77
C SER A 167 -11.87 -8.56 32.84
N TRP A 168 -11.30 -9.76 32.73
CA TRP A 168 -11.45 -10.81 33.76
C TRP A 168 -11.07 -10.31 35.17
N LYS A 169 -10.16 -9.34 35.26
CA LYS A 169 -9.78 -8.66 36.50
C LYS A 169 -10.91 -7.82 37.10
N GLU A 170 -11.77 -7.24 36.27
CA GLU A 170 -12.89 -6.41 36.69
C GLU A 170 -14.08 -7.25 37.18
N ASN A 171 -14.10 -8.55 36.85
CA ASN A 171 -15.12 -9.49 37.32
C ASN A 171 -14.78 -10.16 38.66
N GLY A 172 -13.74 -9.68 39.36
CA GLY A 172 -13.35 -10.23 40.66
C GLY A 172 -12.85 -11.68 40.61
N VAL A 173 -12.46 -12.16 39.42
CA VAL A 173 -11.86 -13.48 39.26
C VAL A 173 -10.46 -13.45 39.84
N ILE A 174 -10.32 -14.00 41.04
CA ILE A 174 -9.02 -14.22 41.68
C ILE A 174 -8.43 -15.48 41.04
N PRO A 175 -7.29 -15.38 40.33
CA PRO A 175 -6.62 -16.58 39.81
C PRO A 175 -6.27 -17.51 40.97
N HIS A 176 -6.52 -18.80 40.78
CA HIS A 176 -6.25 -19.84 41.78
C HIS A 176 -4.79 -19.78 42.27
N ASP A 177 -4.55 -20.02 43.56
CA ASP A 177 -3.24 -19.85 44.22
C ASP A 177 -2.09 -20.60 43.53
N ALA A 178 -2.39 -21.70 42.83
CA ALA A 178 -1.41 -22.43 42.03
C ALA A 178 -0.79 -21.60 40.89
N ILE A 179 -1.56 -20.68 40.29
CA ILE A 179 -1.08 -19.72 39.27
C ILE A 179 -0.23 -18.64 39.95
N LEU A 180 -0.68 -18.13 41.09
CA LEU A 180 0.00 -17.06 41.83
C LEU A 180 1.32 -17.54 42.46
N GLY A 181 1.36 -18.80 42.90
CA GLY A 181 2.53 -19.43 43.50
C GLY A 181 3.51 -20.05 42.50
N GLY A 182 3.28 -19.91 41.19
CA GLY A 182 4.20 -20.44 40.16
C GLY A 182 4.30 -21.97 40.10
N ASN A 183 3.39 -22.69 40.76
CA ASN A 183 3.43 -24.16 40.89
C ASN A 183 2.57 -24.88 39.84
N LEU A 184 2.29 -24.21 38.72
CA LEU A 184 1.49 -24.78 37.65
C LEU A 184 2.31 -25.82 36.89
N LYS A 185 2.15 -27.09 37.28
CA LYS A 185 2.62 -28.21 36.47
C LYS A 185 1.62 -28.41 35.34
N MET A 186 2.09 -28.18 34.12
CA MET A 186 1.40 -28.57 32.91
C MET A 186 1.90 -29.98 32.59
N ASP A 187 1.06 -30.99 32.79
CA ASP A 187 1.32 -32.36 32.34
C ASP A 187 1.02 -32.49 30.83
#